data_AF-A0A966GBP3-F1
#
_entry.id   AF-A0A966GBP3-F1
#
_cell.length_a   1.000
_cell.length_b   1.000
_cell.length_c   1.000
_cell.angle_alpha   90.00
_cell.angle_beta   90.00
_cell.angle_gamma   90.00
#
_symmetry.space_group_name_H-M   'P 1'
#
loop_
_entity.id
_entity.type
_entity.pdbx_description
1 polymer ?
#
loop_
_entity_poly.entity_id
_entity_poly.type
_entity_poly.pdbx_seq_one_letter_code
_entity_poly.pdbx_strand_id
1 'polypeptide(L)' 'MSIFSIIGCALNLHQPNRRDVKWDGRAYVGRCRHCDAPIERLSRRKWRKRDAAPRERRGENGET' A
#
# COMPACT_ATOMS: atom_id res chain seq x y z
N MET A 1 -5.47 -20.15 -5.87
CA MET A 1 -4.70 -18.92 -6.20
C MET A 1 -4.77 -18.73 -7.72
N SER A 2 -5.67 -17.88 -8.22
CA SER A 2 -5.88 -17.73 -9.67
C SER A 2 -4.85 -16.78 -10.28
N ILE A 3 -4.07 -17.31 -11.23
CA ILE A 3 -3.04 -16.67 -12.06
C ILE A 3 -3.54 -15.35 -12.71
N PHE A 4 -4.83 -15.27 -13.04
CA PHE A 4 -5.49 -14.05 -13.55
C PHE A 4 -5.40 -12.84 -12.60
N SER A 5 -5.15 -13.07 -11.31
CA SER A 5 -5.13 -12.01 -10.29
C SER A 5 -3.82 -11.21 -10.29
N ILE A 6 -2.75 -11.79 -10.84
CA ILE A 6 -1.42 -11.16 -10.91
C ILE A 6 -1.39 -10.14 -12.06
N ILE A 7 -2.07 -10.43 -13.16
CA ILE A 7 -2.16 -9.54 -14.34
C ILE A 7 -2.85 -8.22 -13.97
N GLY A 8 -3.89 -8.27 -13.14
CA GLY A 8 -4.56 -7.07 -12.63
C GLY A 8 -3.62 -6.13 -11.85
N CYS A 9 -2.59 -6.68 -11.17
CA CYS A 9 -1.60 -5.87 -10.47
C CYS A 9 -0.72 -5.07 -11.45
N ALA A 10 -0.39 -5.63 -12.62
CA ALA A 10 0.36 -4.92 -13.65
C ALA A 10 -0.43 -3.73 -14.24
N LEU A 11 -1.75 -3.81 -14.24
CA LEU A 11 -2.66 -2.72 -14.64
C LEU A 11 -3.01 -1.77 -13.49
N ASN A 12 -2.27 -1.80 -12.37
CA ASN A 12 -2.55 -1.03 -11.15
C ASN A 12 -3.94 -1.30 -10.51
N LEU A 13 -4.61 -2.41 -10.87
CA LEU A 13 -5.88 -2.83 -10.28
C LEU A 13 -5.64 -3.61 -8.97
N HIS A 14 -4.94 -2.97 -8.04
CA HIS A 14 -4.68 -3.58 -6.74
C HIS A 14 -5.96 -3.69 -5.91
N GLN A 15 -6.09 -4.81 -5.19
CA GLN A 15 -7.18 -5.03 -4.25
C GLN A 15 -6.59 -5.27 -2.86
N PRO A 16 -7.05 -4.54 -1.84
CA PRO A 16 -6.55 -4.71 -0.48
C PRO A 16 -7.02 -6.05 0.10
N ASN A 17 -6.21 -6.61 0.97
CA ASN A 17 -6.72 -7.51 1.98
C ASN A 17 -7.56 -6.70 2.98
N ARG A 18 -8.90 -6.76 2.87
CA ARG A 18 -9.83 -5.96 3.69
C ARG A 18 -9.66 -6.17 5.20
N ARG A 19 -9.08 -7.31 5.63
CA ARG A 19 -8.81 -7.61 7.04
C ARG A 19 -7.59 -6.86 7.59
N ASP A 20 -6.69 -6.41 6.72
CA ASP A 20 -5.44 -5.71 7.06
C ASP A 20 -5.46 -4.23 6.64
N VAL A 21 -6.63 -3.72 6.24
CA VAL A 21 -6.79 -2.30 5.93
C VAL A 21 -6.86 -1.51 7.22
N LYS A 22 -5.97 -0.53 7.36
CA LYS A 22 -5.91 0.40 8.49
C LYS A 22 -5.90 1.85 8.01
N TRP A 23 -6.36 2.76 8.84
CA TRP A 23 -6.25 4.20 8.59
C TRP A 23 -4.89 4.70 9.10
N ASP A 24 -4.09 5.37 8.26
CA ASP A 24 -2.76 5.89 8.64
C ASP A 24 -2.77 7.36 9.09
N GLY A 25 -3.96 7.95 9.26
CA GLY A 25 -4.15 9.38 9.54
C GLY A 25 -4.46 10.22 8.31
N ARG A 26 -4.17 9.72 7.09
CA ARG A 26 -4.44 10.44 5.83
C ARG A 26 -5.22 9.60 4.82
N ALA A 27 -4.91 8.31 4.72
CA ALA A 27 -5.55 7.38 3.80
C ALA A 27 -5.72 6.01 4.46
N TYR A 28 -6.61 5.21 3.87
CA TYR A 28 -6.64 3.79 4.20
C TYR A 28 -5.46 3.10 3.51
N VAL A 29 -4.60 2.45 4.27
CA VAL A 29 -3.44 1.71 3.80
C VAL A 29 -3.62 0.22 4.10
N GLY A 30 -2.96 -0.63 3.31
CA GLY A 30 -2.96 -2.07 3.53
C GLY A 30 -2.05 -2.77 2.52
N ARG A 31 -2.15 -4.08 2.43
CA ARG A 31 -1.41 -4.88 1.44
C ARG A 31 -2.32 -5.42 0.35
N CYS A 32 -1.77 -5.54 -0.85
CA CYS A 32 -2.47 -6.16 -1.95
C CYS A 32 -2.64 -7.66 -1.70
N ARG A 33 -3.87 -8.18 -1.79
CA ARG A 33 -4.14 -9.61 -1.58
C ARG A 33 -3.51 -10.56 -2.62
N HIS A 34 -2.98 -9.99 -3.72
CA HIS A 34 -2.46 -10.75 -4.87
C HIS A 34 -0.93 -10.69 -4.99
N CYS A 35 -0.32 -9.52 -4.77
CA CYS A 35 1.12 -9.32 -4.91
C CYS A 35 1.80 -8.86 -3.60
N ASP A 36 1.06 -8.78 -2.50
CA ASP A 36 1.49 -8.27 -1.18
C ASP A 36 2.06 -6.85 -1.16
N ALA A 37 2.04 -6.13 -2.30
CA ALA A 37 2.55 -4.78 -2.38
C ALA A 37 1.79 -3.84 -1.42
N PRO A 38 2.50 -2.90 -0.75
CA PRO A 38 1.85 -1.86 0.03
C PRO A 38 1.00 -1.00 -0.89
N ILE A 39 -0.25 -0.77 -0.52
CA ILE A 39 -1.22 -0.01 -1.29
C ILE A 39 -1.96 0.97 -0.39
N GLU A 40 -2.44 2.06 -0.98
CA GLU A 40 -3.27 3.05 -0.32
C GLU A 40 -4.53 3.35 -1.12
N ARG A 41 -5.59 3.73 -0.41
CA ARG A 41 -6.89 4.04 -1.00
C ARG A 41 -6.91 5.46 -1.50
N LEU A 42 -6.97 5.61 -2.82
CA LEU A 42 -7.10 6.91 -3.47
C LEU A 42 -8.54 7.45 -3.43
N SER A 43 -9.52 6.56 -3.64
CA SER A 43 -10.95 6.89 -3.58
C SER A 43 -11.80 5.65 -3.33
N ARG A 44 -13.14 5.77 -3.36
CA ARG A 44 -14.03 4.62 -3.16
C ARG A 44 -13.73 3.53 -4.20
N ARG A 45 -13.32 2.36 -3.71
CA ARG A 45 -12.91 1.17 -4.50
C ARG A 45 -11.65 1.33 -5.36
N LYS A 46 -10.99 2.50 -5.39
CA LYS A 46 -9.70 2.69 -6.08
C LYS A 46 -8.54 2.63 -5.09
N TRP A 47 -7.64 1.69 -5.33
CA TRP A 47 -6.41 1.48 -4.58
C TRP A 47 -5.23 1.60 -5.53
N ARG A 48 -4.17 2.24 -5.08
CA ARG A 48 -2.93 2.35 -5.83
C ARG A 48 -1.78 1.77 -5.02
N LYS A 49 -0.70 1.37 -5.68
CA LYS A 49 0.55 1.07 -5.02
C LYS A 49 1.00 2.30 -4.22
N ARG A 50 1.30 2.09 -2.95
CA ARG A 50 1.91 3.10 -2.09
C ARG A 50 3.40 3.00 -2.33
N ASP A 51 4.02 4.07 -2.80
CA ASP A 51 5.47 4.17 -2.76
C ASP A 51 5.84 4.16 -1.28
N ALA A 52 6.37 3.02 -0.83
CA ALA A 52 7.04 2.89 0.44
C ALA A 52 8.38 3.62 0.31
N ALA A 53 8.36 4.93 0.08
CA ALA A 53 9.37 5.75 0.69
C ALA A 53 8.93 5.83 2.15
N PRO A 54 9.64 5.18 3.10
CA PRO A 54 9.57 5.69 4.45
C PRO A 54 9.92 7.17 4.30
N ARG A 55 9.07 8.06 4.80
CA ARG A 55 9.64 9.32 5.28
C ARG A 55 10.52 8.90 6.45
N GLU A 56 11.76 8.50 6.14
CA GLU A 56 12.83 8.52 7.10
C GLU A 56 12.80 9.93 7.66
N ARG A 57 12.29 10.06 8.88
CA ARG A 57 12.73 11.16 9.72
C ARG A 57 14.21 10.88 9.97
N ARG A 58 15.05 11.37 9.06
CA ARG A 58 16.38 11.85 9.37
C ARG A 58 16.19 12.95 10.43
N GLY A 59 16.09 12.57 11.70
CA GLY A 59 16.85 13.29 12.73
C GLY A 59 18.20 12.57 12.73
N GLU A 60 19.35 13.19 12.48
CA GLU A 60 19.83 14.48 12.98
C GLU A 60 19.49 14.67 14.45
N ASN A 61 20.33 14.03 15.27
CA ASN A 61 20.80 14.41 16.60
C ASN A 61 22.04 13.51 16.78
N GLY A 62 23.28 13.97 16.65
CA GLY A 62 23.89 14.96 17.53
C GLY A 62 24.52 14.22 18.72
N GLU A 63 25.51 13.35 18.47
CA GLU A 63 26.31 12.73 19.52
C GLU A 63 27.48 13.66 19.86
N THR A 64 27.54 14.02 21.14
CA THR A 64 28.49 14.90 21.85
C THR A 64 29.92 14.40 21.85
#